data_AF-A0A1H2AWW3-F1
#
_entry.id   AF-A0A1H2AWW3-F1
#
_cell.length_a   1.000
_cell.length_b   1.000
_cell.length_c   1.000
_cell.angle_alpha   90.00
_cell.angle_beta   90.00
_cell.angle_gamma   90.00
#
_symmetry.space_group_name_H-M   'P 1'
#
loop_
_entity.id
_entity.type
_entity.pdbx_description
1 polymer ?
#
loop_
_entity_poly.entity_id
_entity_poly.type
_entity_poly.pdbx_seq_one_letter_code
_entity_poly.pdbx_strand_id
1 'polypeptide(L)' 'MSQNPEPPLLEYQVVIFADGDFGPQFTVMASSLKEARALVIEQHGDGEISIWNEEEARRIR' A
#
# COMPACT_ATOMS: atom_id res chain seq x y z
N MET A 1 -19.06 14.83 -21.51
CA MET A 1 -17.72 14.48 -20.99
C MET A 1 -17.93 13.92 -19.60
N SER A 2 -17.96 12.60 -19.44
CA SER A 2 -18.05 12.00 -18.12
C SER A 2 -16.67 12.11 -17.47
N GLN A 3 -16.49 13.08 -16.59
CA GLN A 3 -15.37 13.06 -15.67
C GLN A 3 -15.61 11.88 -14.74
N ASN A 4 -15.01 10.73 -15.04
CA ASN A 4 -14.84 9.71 -14.02
C ASN A 4 -13.90 10.35 -12.99
N PRO A 5 -14.33 10.64 -11.76
CA PRO A 5 -13.41 11.15 -10.76
C PRO A 5 -12.33 10.09 -10.58
N GLU A 6 -11.08 10.45 -10.85
CA GLU A 6 -9.96 9.59 -10.50
C GLU A 6 -10.08 9.27 -9.01
N PRO A 7 -10.04 7.98 -8.63
CA PRO A 7 -10.16 7.61 -7.23
C PRO A 7 -9.08 8.34 -6.42
N PRO A 8 -9.41 8.87 -5.23
CA PRO A 8 -8.47 9.66 -4.45
C PRO A 8 -7.24 8.82 -4.12
N LEU A 9 -6.05 9.41 -4.27
CA LEU A 9 -4.82 8.77 -3.84
C LEU A 9 -4.79 8.73 -2.31
N LEU A 10 -4.58 7.54 -1.78
CA LEU A 10 -4.44 7.25 -0.35
C LEU A 10 -2.99 6.91 -0.04
N GLU A 11 -2.53 7.27 1.16
CA GLU A 11 -1.22 6.89 1.66
C GLU A 11 -1.28 5.49 2.28
N TYR A 12 -0.55 4.54 1.73
CA TYR A 12 -0.41 3.19 2.28
C TYR A 12 0.96 3.04 2.92
N GLN A 13 0.98 2.60 4.18
CA GLN A 13 2.18 2.17 4.88
C GLN A 13 2.54 0.75 4.45
N VAL A 14 3.81 0.53 4.12
CA VAL A 14 4.34 -0.73 3.62
C VAL A 14 5.49 -1.16 4.52
N VAL A 15 5.48 -2.43 4.91
CA VAL A 15 6.61 -3.10 5.56
C VAL A 15 6.91 -4.37 4.78
N ILE A 16 8.16 -4.50 4.37
CA ILE A 16 8.69 -5.70 3.72
C ILE A 16 9.35 -6.56 4.79
N PHE A 17 9.10 -7.87 4.77
CA PHE A 17 9.76 -8.84 5.63
C PHE A 17 10.79 -9.61 4.79
N ALA A 18 12.02 -9.67 5.29
CA ALA A 18 13.11 -10.42 4.67
C ALA A 18 13.67 -11.38 5.70
N ASP A 19 13.67 -12.68 5.38
CA ASP A 19 14.18 -13.75 6.25
C ASP A 19 13.55 -13.80 7.66
N GLY A 20 12.29 -13.36 7.78
CA GLY A 20 11.56 -13.32 9.06
C GLY A 20 11.88 -12.11 9.94
N ASP A 21 12.72 -11.20 9.48
CA ASP A 21 13.02 -9.93 10.12
C ASP A 21 12.26 -8.76 9.47
N PHE A 22 12.06 -7.70 10.26
CA PHE A 22 11.52 -6.43 9.78
C PHE A 22 12.50 -5.80 8.80
N GLY A 23 12.11 -5.77 7.53
CA GLY A 23 12.83 -5.09 6.48
C GLY A 23 12.44 -3.62 6.36
N PRO A 24 12.66 -2.99 5.20
CA PRO A 24 12.40 -1.57 5.00
C PRO A 24 10.91 -1.25 5.15
N GLN A 25 10.66 -0.11 5.79
CA GLN A 25 9.34 0.52 5.90
C GLN A 25 9.32 1.79 5.06
N PHE A 26 8.25 1.98 4.29
CA PHE A 26 8.04 3.17 3.47
C PHE A 26 6.56 3.38 3.16
N THR A 27 6.23 4.52 2.57
CA THR A 27 4.88 4.87 2.13
C THR A 27 4.75 4.76 0.61
N VAL A 28 3.56 4.39 0.14
CA VAL A 28 3.19 4.43 -1.27
C VAL A 28 1.85 5.14 -1.45
N MET A 29 1.76 6.00 -2.45
CA MET A 29 0.50 6.64 -2.84
C MET A 29 -0.20 5.76 -3.85
N ALA A 30 -1.42 5.31 -3.54
CA ALA A 30 -2.22 4.47 -4.42
C ALA A 30 -3.71 4.75 -4.23
N SER A 31 -4.50 4.53 -5.27
CA SER A 31 -5.96 4.68 -5.23
C SER A 31 -6.68 3.52 -4.52
N SER A 32 -5.96 2.41 -4.27
CA SER A 32 -6.49 1.23 -3.59
C SER A 32 -5.37 0.35 -3.03
N LEU A 33 -5.71 -0.50 -2.05
CA LEU A 33 -4.79 -1.51 -1.49
C LEU A 33 -4.26 -2.46 -2.57
N LYS A 34 -5.08 -2.79 -3.57
CA LYS A 34 -4.68 -3.65 -4.69
C LYS A 34 -3.59 -3.00 -5.54
N GLU A 35 -3.74 -1.71 -5.82
CA GLU A 35 -2.74 -0.93 -6.56
C GLU A 35 -1.47 -0.74 -5.72
N ALA A 36 -1.60 -0.40 -4.43
CA ALA A 36 -0.46 -0.33 -3.52
C ALA A 36 0.34 -1.63 -3.52
N ARG A 37 -0.34 -2.79 -3.44
CA ARG A 37 0.30 -4.11 -3.51
C ARG A 37 1.02 -4.33 -4.85
N ALA A 38 0.40 -3.96 -5.97
CA ALA A 38 1.03 -4.10 -7.28
C ALA A 38 2.32 -3.26 -7.39
N LEU A 39 2.29 -2.01 -6.94
CA LEU A 39 3.44 -1.10 -6.94
C LEU A 39 4.59 -1.60 -6.06
N VAL A 40 4.28 -2.17 -4.89
CA VAL A 40 5.31 -2.73 -4.00
C VAL A 40 5.91 -4.00 -4.60
N ILE A 41 5.10 -4.88 -5.18
CA ILE A 41 5.58 -6.11 -5.84
C ILE A 41 6.47 -5.77 -7.04
N GLU A 42 6.10 -4.76 -7.84
CA GLU A 42 6.91 -4.35 -8.99
C GLU A 42 8.30 -3.87 -8.58
N GLN A 43 8.40 -3.16 -7.45
CA GLN A 43 9.65 -2.58 -6.97
C GLN A 43 10.51 -3.55 -6.13
N HIS A 44 9.87 -4.41 -5.34
CA HIS A 44 10.54 -5.22 -4.31
C HIS A 44 10.33 -6.73 -4.43
N GLY A 45 9.47 -7.18 -5.35
CA GLY A 45 9.10 -8.58 -5.53
C GLY A 45 7.91 -9.03 -4.68
N ASP A 46 7.40 -10.24 -4.93
CA ASP A 46 6.23 -10.83 -4.23
C ASP A 46 6.63 -11.49 -2.89
N GLY A 47 7.49 -10.82 -2.12
CA GLY A 47 7.92 -11.28 -0.80
C GLY A 47 6.82 -11.18 0.26
N GLU A 48 7.17 -11.51 1.51
CA GLU A 48 6.27 -11.27 2.63
C GLU A 48 6.17 -9.77 2.88
N ILE A 49 4.98 -9.20 2.66
CA ILE A 49 4.74 -7.76 2.71
C ILE A 49 3.45 -7.51 3.48
N SER A 50 3.48 -6.54 4.40
CA SER A 50 2.28 -5.99 5.02
C SER A 50 2.03 -4.58 4.49
N ILE A 51 0.78 -4.31 4.10
CA ILE A 51 0.35 -3.01 3.56
C ILE A 51 -0.94 -2.60 4.26
N TRP A 52 -1.01 -1.38 4.78
CA TRP A 52 -2.21 -0.85 5.41
C TRP A 52 -2.33 0.67 5.22
N ASN A 53 -3.56 1.19 5.25
CA ASN A 53 -3.80 2.62 5.30
C ASN A 53 -4.23 3.00 6.73
N GLU A 54 -3.55 3.98 7.34
CA GLU A 54 -3.83 4.38 8.72
C GLU A 54 -5.19 5.05 8.88
N GLU A 55 -5.65 5.80 7.87
CA GLU A 55 -6.96 6.47 7.92
C GLU A 55 -8.11 5.46 7.89
N GLU A 56 -8.03 4.45 7.04
CA GLU A 56 -8.98 3.33 6.98
C GLU A 56 -8.95 2.52 8.27
N ALA A 57 -7.75 2.21 8.79
CA ALA A 57 -7.61 1.50 10.06
C ALA A 57 -8.21 2.27 11.25
N ARG A 58 -8.15 3.61 11.24
CA ARG A 58 -8.80 4.47 12.25
C ARG A 58 -10.31 4.53 12.09
N ARG A 59 -10.83 4.49 10.86
CA ARG A 59 -12.29 4.52 10.57
C ARG A 59 -13.01 3.24 10.98
N ILE A 60 -12.31 2.12 11.03
CA ILE A 60 -12.87 0.81 11.41
C ILE A 60 -12.96 0.66 12.95
N ARG A 61 -12.37 1.58 13.73
CA ARG A 61 -12.29 1.52 15.19
C ARG A 61 -13.50 2.09 15.93
#